data_AF-Q8KGH3-F1
#
_entry.id   AF-Q8KGH3-F1
#
_cell.length_a   1.000
_cell.length_b   1.000
_cell.length_c   1.000
_cell.angle_alpha   90.00
_cell.angle_beta   90.00
_cell.angle_gamma   90.00
#
_symmetry.space_group_name_H-M   'P 1'
#
loop_
_entity.id
_entity.type
_entity.pdbx_description
1 polymer ?
#
loop_
_entity_poly.entity_id
_entity_poly.type
_entity_poly.pdbx_seq_one_letter_code
_entity_poly.pdbx_strand_id
1 'polypeptide(L)' 'MKEWNVYVDGRYVGTVNEETEALARLAAFSKYDVPDDAELSVSRR' A
#
# COMPACT_ATOMS: atom_id res chain seq x y z
N MET A 1 4.61 -8.23 12.49
CA MET A 1 4.01 -7.78 11.21
C MET A 1 2.56 -7.37 11.42
N LYS A 2 2.10 -6.33 10.72
CA LYS A 2 0.73 -5.80 10.79
C LYS A 2 0.14 -5.77 9.39
N GLU A 3 -1.17 -5.95 9.28
CA GLU A 3 -1.85 -5.85 7.98
C GLU A 3 -2.24 -4.40 7.68
N TRP A 4 -2.00 -4.00 6.43
CA TRP A 4 -2.30 -2.66 5.91
C TRP A 4 -3.17 -2.77 4.67
N ASN A 5 -4.24 -1.99 4.63
CA ASN A 5 -5.03 -1.79 3.42
C ASN A 5 -4.25 -0.89 2.47
N VAL A 6 -4.27 -1.22 1.18
CA VAL A 6 -3.61 -0.46 0.11
C VAL A 6 -4.67 0.17 -0.77
N TYR A 7 -4.50 1.45 -1.05
CA TYR A 7 -5.33 2.22 -1.95
C TYR A 7 -4.44 2.87 -3.00
N VAL A 8 -4.91 2.82 -4.26
CA VAL A 8 -4.30 3.51 -5.39
C VAL A 8 -5.37 4.41 -5.99
N ASP A 9 -5.09 5.71 -6.10
CA ASP A 9 -6.04 6.74 -6.52
C ASP A 9 -7.37 6.68 -5.74
N GLY A 10 -7.26 6.44 -4.42
CA GLY A 10 -8.41 6.31 -3.51
C GLY A 10 -9.18 4.99 -3.62
N ARG A 11 -8.83 4.08 -4.55
CA ARG A 11 -9.48 2.77 -4.71
C ARG A 11 -8.73 1.70 -3.93
N TYR A 12 -9.45 0.95 -3.11
CA TYR A 12 -8.89 -0.23 -2.43
C TYR A 12 -8.47 -1.29 -3.46
N VAL A 13 -7.20 -1.71 -3.40
CA VAL A 13 -6.62 -2.72 -4.30
C VAL A 13 -6.23 -4.01 -3.58
N GLY A 14 -6.04 -3.98 -2.26
CA GLY A 14 -5.71 -5.18 -1.47
C GLY A 14 -4.98 -4.87 -0.18
N THR A 15 -4.24 -5.84 0.34
CA THR A 15 -3.45 -5.69 1.58
C THR A 15 -1.98 -6.07 1.42
N VAL A 16 -1.16 -5.56 2.34
CA VAL A 16 0.25 -5.93 2.57
C VAL A 16 0.50 -6.13 4.06
N ASN A 17 1.52 -6.93 4.40
CA ASN A 17 1.88 -7.25 5.78
C ASN A 17 3.26 -6.72 6.10
N GLU A 18 3.33 -5.64 6.88
CA GLU A 18 4.57 -4.94 7.17
C GLU A 18 4.55 -4.35 8.59
N GLU A 19 5.73 -4.04 9.13
CA GLU A 19 5.83 -3.56 10.52
C GLU A 19 5.46 -2.09 10.68
N THR A 20 5.75 -1.28 9.65
CA THR A 20 5.56 0.18 9.63
C THR A 20 4.82 0.61 8.37
N GLU A 21 4.24 1.81 8.41
CA GLU A 21 3.53 2.39 7.26
C GLU A 21 4.46 2.62 6.07
N ALA A 22 5.69 3.06 6.33
CA ALA A 22 6.68 3.30 5.29
C ALA A 22 7.06 2.01 4.55
N LEU A 23 7.27 0.91 5.29
CA LEU A 23 7.52 -0.41 4.70
C LEU A 23 6.28 -0.91 3.95
N ALA A 24 5.08 -0.72 4.50
CA ALA A 24 3.83 -1.06 3.83
C ALA A 24 3.66 -0.32 2.50
N ARG A 25 3.99 0.97 2.43
CA ARG A 25 3.98 1.74 1.18
C ARG A 25 4.96 1.18 0.16
N LEU A 26 6.21 0.90 0.55
CA LEU A 26 7.23 0.35 -0.35
C LEU A 26 6.83 -1.04 -0.87
N ALA A 27 6.36 -1.92 0.02
CA ALA A 27 5.85 -3.23 -0.35
C ALA A 27 4.64 -3.12 -1.29
N ALA A 28 3.74 -2.16 -1.06
CA ALA A 28 2.58 -1.91 -1.91
C ALA A 28 2.99 -1.40 -3.31
N PHE A 29 3.93 -0.46 -3.39
CA PHE A 29 4.50 0.00 -4.67
C PHE A 29 5.06 -1.16 -5.48
N SER A 30 5.87 -2.02 -4.85
CA SER A 30 6.46 -3.18 -5.53
C SER A 30 5.45 -4.27 -5.88
N LYS A 31 4.41 -4.48 -5.07
CA LYS A 31 3.44 -5.57 -5.25
C LYS A 31 2.37 -5.26 -6.30
N TYR A 32 1.92 -4.02 -6.37
CA TYR A 32 0.79 -3.62 -7.21
C TYR A 32 1.18 -2.87 -8.48
N ASP A 33 2.48 -2.80 -8.80
CA ASP A 33 3.02 -2.15 -10.02
C ASP A 33 2.42 -0.76 -10.23
N VAL A 34 2.48 0.06 -9.18
CA VAL A 34 1.76 1.34 -9.13
C VAL A 34 2.48 2.38 -10.00
N PRO A 35 1.79 3.04 -10.95
CA PRO A 35 2.38 4.09 -11.77
C PRO A 35 2.97 5.22 -10.93
N ASP A 36 4.05 5.86 -11.41
CA ASP A 36 4.67 7.01 -10.74
C ASP A 36 3.71 8.19 -10.54
N ASP A 37 2.71 8.33 -11.43
CA ASP A 37 1.67 9.36 -11.40
C ASP A 37 0.44 9.01 -10.54
N ALA A 38 0.36 7.79 -10.00
CA ALA A 38 -0.77 7.36 -9.18
C ALA A 38 -0.54 7.65 -7.68
N GLU A 39 -1.61 8.06 -6.98
CA GLU A 39 -1.53 8.35 -5.54
C GLU A 39 -1.65 7.05 -4.72
N LEU A 40 -0.54 6.62 -4.11
CA LEU A 40 -0.51 5.47 -3.20
C LEU A 40 -0.68 5.89 -1.73
N SER A 41 -1.71 5.33 -1.10
CA SER A 41 -1.93 5.43 0.34
C SER A 41 -2.14 4.06 0.96
N VAL A 42 -1.72 3.93 2.21
CA VAL A 42 -1.96 2.74 3.00
C VAL A 42 -2.58 3.15 4.33
N SER A 43 -3.48 2.33 4.86
CA SER A 43 -4.10 2.53 6.16
C SER A 43 -4.02 1.26 6.98
N ARG A 44 -3.98 1.39 8.31
CA ARG A 44 -4.12 0.21 9.17
C ARG A 44 -5.51 -0.39 8.96
N ARG A 45 -5.54 -1.72 8.88
CA ARG A 45 -6.80 -2.46 8.91
C ARG A 45 -7.35 -2.54 10.33
#